data_AF-A0A1J8QAX1-F1
#
_entry.id   AF-A0A1J8QAX1-F1
#
_cell.length_a   1.000
_cell.length_b   1.000
_cell.length_c   1.000
_cell.angle_alpha   90.00
_cell.angle_beta   90.00
_cell.angle_gamma   90.00
#
_symmetry.space_group_name_H-M   'P 1'
#
loop_
_entity.id
_entity.type
_entity.pdbx_description
1 polymer ?
#
loop_
_entity_poly.entity_id
_entity_poly.type
_entity_poly.pdbx_seq_one_letter_code
_entity_poly.pdbx_strand_id
1 'polypeptide(L)'
;MSPIPRQPPSWPNSHVQYINTPRYHPSVLGPMRIFLIGGTNSAPQKTSTSFPSTSPVRIRRISEPSHPARGQNGLFAFRKIPSRSHIIDYIGEVHCQNRADSDYDLSLFRSQDGDNVGVDASAMGNEARFVNDYRGIRGKPNAVFVENRTPQGELRISIWSSTDPIKKGDEILVSYGKSWWRSRTAQFTDTIPDST
;
A
#
# COMPACT_ATOMS: atom_id res chain seq x y z
N MET A 1 -11.17 15.89 -19.70
CA MET A 1 -9.95 15.10 -19.43
C MET A 1 -9.46 15.47 -18.04
N SER A 2 -9.39 14.52 -17.11
CA SER A 2 -8.78 14.77 -15.79
C SER A 2 -7.29 15.08 -15.97
N PRO A 3 -6.70 16.02 -15.22
CA PRO A 3 -5.29 16.36 -15.34
C PRO A 3 -4.42 15.12 -15.07
N ILE A 4 -3.39 14.91 -15.89
CA ILE A 4 -2.40 13.85 -15.69
C ILE A 4 -1.70 14.13 -14.34
N PRO A 5 -1.75 13.18 -13.39
CA PRO A 5 -1.14 13.39 -12.09
C PRO A 5 0.39 13.55 -12.24
N ARG A 6 0.94 14.59 -11.61
CA ARG A 6 2.40 14.79 -11.59
C ARG A 6 3.05 13.67 -10.78
N GLN A 7 3.88 12.88 -11.46
CA GLN A 7 4.65 11.78 -10.90
C GLN A 7 5.71 12.30 -9.92
N PRO A 8 5.96 11.61 -8.79
CA PRO A 8 7.00 12.02 -7.85
C PRO A 8 8.40 11.81 -8.45
N PRO A 9 9.42 12.63 -8.08
CA PRO A 9 10.74 12.63 -8.73
C PRO A 9 11.52 11.31 -8.75
N SER A 10 11.17 10.35 -7.88
CA SER A 10 11.85 9.06 -7.76
C SER A 10 10.94 7.86 -8.06
N TRP A 11 9.84 8.10 -8.75
CA TRP A 11 9.02 7.03 -9.30
C TRP A 11 9.76 6.30 -10.43
N PRO A 12 9.72 4.96 -10.49
CA PRO A 12 10.42 4.19 -11.51
C PRO A 12 9.83 4.45 -12.90
N ASN A 13 10.71 4.70 -13.89
CA ASN A 13 10.32 5.18 -15.21
C ASN A 13 9.89 4.11 -16.23
N SER A 14 9.90 2.81 -15.92
CA SER A 14 9.78 1.81 -17.00
C SER A 14 8.44 1.06 -17.12
N HIS A 15 7.69 0.68 -16.08
CA HIS A 15 6.47 -0.14 -16.29
C HIS A 15 5.33 0.05 -15.28
N VAL A 16 5.44 1.02 -14.36
CA VAL A 16 4.44 1.23 -13.31
C VAL A 16 3.76 2.58 -13.50
N GLN A 17 2.44 2.58 -13.68
CA GLN A 17 1.67 3.80 -13.85
C GLN A 17 1.44 4.51 -12.50
N TYR A 18 1.79 5.80 -12.41
CA TYR A 18 1.39 6.61 -11.26
C TYR A 18 -0.10 6.98 -11.35
N ILE A 19 -0.85 6.72 -10.29
CA ILE A 19 -2.27 7.06 -10.14
C ILE A 19 -2.48 7.80 -8.82
N ASN A 20 -3.56 8.59 -8.73
CA ASN A 20 -3.97 9.31 -7.52
C ASN A 20 -5.33 8.85 -6.97
N THR A 21 -6.00 7.94 -7.67
CA THR A 21 -7.24 7.28 -7.27
C THR A 21 -7.18 5.82 -7.66
N PRO A 22 -7.81 4.90 -6.88
CA PRO A 22 -7.88 3.49 -7.26
C PRO A 22 -8.48 3.27 -8.65
N ARG A 23 -8.10 2.18 -9.31
CA ARG A 23 -8.68 1.75 -10.59
C ARG A 23 -9.41 0.44 -10.37
N TYR A 24 -10.69 0.37 -10.71
CA TYR A 24 -11.48 -0.85 -10.53
C TYR A 24 -11.40 -1.73 -11.76
N HIS A 25 -10.91 -2.95 -11.59
CA HIS A 25 -10.92 -4.00 -12.60
C HIS A 25 -12.37 -4.46 -12.89
N PRO A 26 -12.70 -4.91 -14.12
CA PRO A 26 -14.03 -5.42 -14.46
C PRO A 26 -14.53 -6.60 -13.60
N SER A 27 -13.64 -7.31 -12.93
CA SER A 27 -14.03 -8.38 -11.98
C SER A 27 -14.79 -7.86 -10.76
N VAL A 28 -14.70 -6.56 -10.45
CA VAL A 28 -15.43 -5.95 -9.33
C VAL A 28 -16.84 -5.61 -9.79
N LEU A 29 -17.74 -6.57 -9.65
CA LEU A 29 -19.13 -6.49 -10.12
C LEU A 29 -19.96 -5.46 -9.35
N GLY A 30 -21.10 -5.07 -9.94
CA GLY A 30 -21.96 -3.97 -9.48
C GLY A 30 -22.23 -3.92 -7.97
N PRO A 31 -22.76 -4.99 -7.34
CA PRO A 31 -23.03 -4.99 -5.91
C PRO A 31 -21.79 -4.73 -5.05
N MET A 32 -20.68 -5.42 -5.36
CA MET A 32 -19.41 -5.24 -4.66
C MET A 32 -18.86 -3.82 -4.86
N ARG A 33 -18.92 -3.31 -6.10
CA ARG A 33 -18.47 -1.96 -6.42
C ARG A 33 -19.27 -0.89 -5.67
N ILE A 34 -20.59 -1.06 -5.57
CA ILE A 34 -21.46 -0.17 -4.81
C ILE A 34 -21.10 -0.22 -3.32
N PHE A 35 -20.84 -1.40 -2.76
CA PHE A 35 -20.41 -1.54 -1.37
C PHE A 35 -19.05 -0.87 -1.10
N LEU A 36 -18.09 -1.05 -2.01
CA LEU A 36 -16.75 -0.48 -1.88
C LEU A 36 -16.78 1.04 -1.98
N ILE A 37 -17.54 1.60 -2.94
CA ILE A 37 -17.59 3.05 -3.18
C ILE A 37 -18.58 3.75 -2.23
N GLY A 38 -19.70 3.09 -1.92
CA GLY A 38 -20.80 3.67 -1.16
C GLY A 38 -20.54 3.67 0.34
N GLY A 39 -20.53 4.86 0.95
CA GLY A 39 -20.55 5.02 2.40
C GLY A 39 -21.97 5.04 2.95
N THR A 40 -22.16 4.53 4.17
CA THR A 40 -23.33 4.85 4.99
C THR A 40 -23.43 6.36 5.14
N ASN A 41 -24.56 6.95 4.73
CA ASN A 41 -24.93 8.37 4.83
C ASN A 41 -24.12 9.15 5.87
N SER A 42 -23.01 9.75 5.46
CA SER A 42 -22.32 10.77 6.22
C SER A 42 -22.40 12.03 5.37
N ALA A 43 -23.05 13.05 5.93
CA ALA A 43 -23.24 14.34 5.28
C ALA A 43 -21.92 14.86 4.69
N PRO A 44 -21.95 15.63 3.59
CA PRO A 44 -20.75 16.16 2.98
C PRO A 44 -20.03 17.07 3.98
N GLN A 45 -19.03 16.55 4.67
CA GLN A 45 -18.10 17.39 5.41
C GLN A 45 -17.29 18.17 4.40
N LYS A 46 -17.50 19.49 4.36
CA LYS A 46 -16.57 20.45 3.76
C LYS A 46 -15.24 20.35 4.50
N THR A 47 -14.40 19.41 4.10
CA THR A 47 -12.99 19.39 4.54
C THR A 47 -12.22 20.32 3.62
N SER A 48 -12.30 21.61 3.95
CA SER A 48 -11.25 22.57 3.58
C SER A 48 -10.01 22.24 4.40
N THR A 49 -9.33 21.14 4.07
CA THR A 49 -7.96 20.91 4.52
C THR A 49 -7.08 21.22 3.33
N SER A 50 -6.55 22.44 3.33
CA SER A 50 -5.32 22.82 2.66
C SER A 50 -4.24 21.80 3.08
N PHE A 51 -4.14 20.69 2.35
CA PHE A 51 -3.00 19.81 2.46
C PHE A 51 -1.77 20.65 2.09
N PRO A 52 -0.73 20.72 2.94
CA PRO A 52 0.52 21.34 2.55
C PRO A 52 0.93 20.75 1.21
N SER A 53 1.36 21.59 0.25
CA SER A 53 1.61 21.21 -1.15
C SER A 53 2.70 20.15 -1.37
N THR A 54 3.20 19.53 -0.30
CA THR A 54 4.21 18.49 -0.29
C THR A 54 3.72 17.27 0.48
N SER A 55 3.73 16.12 -0.21
CA SER A 55 3.48 14.81 0.37
C SER A 55 4.35 14.59 1.62
N PRO A 56 3.84 13.99 2.72
CA PRO A 56 4.63 13.71 3.91
C PRO A 56 5.70 12.62 3.67
N VAL A 57 5.66 11.97 2.50
CA VAL A 57 6.53 10.87 2.12
C VAL A 57 7.34 11.19 0.87
N ARG A 58 8.40 10.41 0.66
CA ARG A 58 9.18 10.36 -0.58
C ARG A 58 9.69 8.95 -0.82
N ILE A 59 9.94 8.64 -2.09
CA ILE A 59 10.58 7.39 -2.50
C ILE A 59 12.10 7.59 -2.48
N ARG A 60 12.85 6.61 -1.97
CA ARG A 60 14.32 6.60 -2.07
C ARG A 60 14.82 5.21 -2.42
N ARG A 61 15.90 5.17 -3.21
CA ARG A 61 16.68 3.95 -3.42
C ARG A 61 17.39 3.56 -2.13
N ILE A 62 17.36 2.27 -1.80
CA ILE A 62 18.03 1.71 -0.64
C ILE A 62 19.41 1.20 -1.08
N SER A 63 20.46 1.79 -0.53
CA SER A 63 21.86 1.43 -0.81
C SER A 63 22.58 0.73 0.34
N GLU A 64 22.00 0.78 1.54
CA GLU A 64 22.60 0.24 2.76
C GLU A 64 22.89 -1.26 2.62
N PRO A 65 24.15 -1.72 2.76
CA PRO A 65 24.53 -3.11 2.52
C PRO A 65 23.79 -4.14 3.37
N SER A 66 23.45 -3.79 4.61
CA SER A 66 22.76 -4.66 5.58
C SER A 66 21.24 -4.73 5.37
N HIS A 67 20.69 -3.89 4.51
CA HIS A 67 19.24 -3.79 4.34
C HIS A 67 18.67 -4.96 3.51
N PRO A 68 17.61 -5.66 3.95
CA PRO A 68 17.03 -6.78 3.20
C PRO A 68 16.56 -6.39 1.79
N ALA A 69 16.00 -5.18 1.64
CA ALA A 69 15.60 -4.60 0.36
C ALA A 69 16.72 -3.76 -0.31
N ARG A 70 18.01 -4.06 -0.07
CA ARG A 70 19.12 -3.37 -0.74
C ARG A 70 18.95 -3.46 -2.26
N GLY A 71 19.13 -2.34 -2.95
CA GLY A 71 18.90 -2.29 -4.38
C GLY A 71 17.41 -2.38 -4.74
N GLN A 72 16.52 -2.03 -3.82
CA GLN A 72 15.11 -1.72 -4.11
C GLN A 72 14.80 -0.30 -3.66
N ASN A 73 13.56 0.13 -3.81
CA ASN A 73 13.08 1.41 -3.31
C ASN A 73 12.38 1.22 -1.97
N GLY A 74 12.42 2.25 -1.12
CA GLY A 74 11.65 2.31 0.12
C GLY A 74 10.84 3.60 0.21
N LEU A 75 9.86 3.59 1.10
CA LEU A 75 9.02 4.74 1.46
C LEU A 75 9.62 5.44 2.68
N PHE A 76 9.93 6.73 2.57
CA PHE A 76 10.59 7.48 3.64
C PHE A 76 9.82 8.73 4.02
N ALA A 77 9.87 9.09 5.30
CA ALA A 77 9.29 10.33 5.80
C ALA A 77 10.05 11.55 5.24
N PHE A 78 9.36 12.45 4.54
CA PHE A 78 9.92 13.70 4.04
C PHE A 78 10.01 14.78 5.14
N ARG A 79 9.15 14.67 6.16
CA ARG A 79 9.09 15.49 7.36
C ARG A 79 8.69 14.62 8.56
N LYS A 80 8.74 15.17 9.78
CA LYS A 80 8.22 14.47 10.97
C LYS A 80 6.74 14.13 10.76
N ILE A 81 6.37 12.88 11.03
CA ILE A 81 4.99 12.39 11.01
C ILE A 81 4.57 12.16 12.47
N PRO A 82 3.47 12.77 12.95
CA PRO A 82 2.94 12.52 14.29
C PRO A 82 2.62 11.05 14.53
N SER A 83 2.48 10.64 15.79
CA SER A 83 1.94 9.32 16.13
C SER A 83 0.48 9.20 15.71
N ARG A 84 0.03 7.98 15.37
CA ARG A 84 -1.38 7.66 15.07
C ARG A 84 -2.02 8.59 14.03
N SER A 85 -1.28 8.95 13.00
CA SER A 85 -1.74 9.84 11.93
C SER A 85 -1.73 9.12 10.59
N HIS A 86 -2.71 9.45 9.74
CA HIS A 86 -2.74 9.04 8.34
C HIS A 86 -1.47 9.50 7.61
N ILE A 87 -0.85 8.61 6.85
CA ILE A 87 0.34 8.88 6.05
C ILE A 87 -0.06 8.97 4.58
N ILE A 88 -0.61 7.89 4.04
CA ILE A 88 -0.96 7.74 2.62
C ILE A 88 -1.91 6.55 2.43
N ASP A 89 -2.83 6.63 1.47
CA ASP A 89 -3.65 5.48 1.07
C ASP A 89 -2.85 4.53 0.18
N TYR A 90 -2.98 3.22 0.39
CA TYR A 90 -2.42 2.22 -0.50
C TYR A 90 -3.38 2.01 -1.68
N ILE A 91 -2.98 2.47 -2.87
CA ILE A 91 -3.83 2.40 -4.07
C ILE A 91 -3.13 1.66 -5.20
N GLY A 92 -3.95 0.99 -6.00
CA GLY A 92 -3.58 0.20 -7.16
C GLY A 92 -4.81 -0.15 -7.97
N GLU A 93 -4.79 -1.29 -8.64
CA GLU A 93 -5.97 -1.90 -9.24
C GLU A 93 -6.77 -2.67 -8.18
N VAL A 94 -8.05 -2.32 -7.99
CA VAL A 94 -8.99 -3.05 -7.15
C VAL A 94 -9.59 -4.19 -7.95
N HIS A 95 -9.48 -5.43 -7.47
CA HIS A 95 -9.92 -6.64 -8.19
C HIS A 95 -10.61 -7.64 -7.27
N CYS A 96 -11.31 -8.61 -7.88
CA CYS A 96 -11.87 -9.79 -7.21
C CYS A 96 -11.23 -11.10 -7.71
N GLN A 97 -10.07 -11.01 -8.36
CA GLN A 97 -9.32 -12.15 -8.89
C GLN A 97 -8.25 -12.62 -7.90
N ASN A 98 -7.79 -13.87 -8.05
CA ASN A 98 -6.60 -14.36 -7.35
C ASN A 98 -5.33 -13.82 -8.04
N ARG A 99 -4.47 -13.11 -7.29
CA ARG A 99 -3.17 -12.58 -7.74
C ARG A 99 -2.03 -13.17 -6.91
N ALA A 100 -2.02 -14.50 -6.78
CA ALA A 100 -1.07 -15.21 -5.90
C ALA A 100 0.41 -14.96 -6.23
N ASP A 101 0.71 -14.51 -7.45
CA ASP A 101 2.03 -14.15 -7.97
C ASP A 101 2.41 -12.68 -7.74
N SER A 102 1.48 -11.83 -7.27
CA SER A 102 1.79 -10.42 -6.98
C SER A 102 2.37 -10.24 -5.58
N ASP A 103 3.55 -9.61 -5.51
CA ASP A 103 4.12 -9.10 -4.26
C ASP A 103 3.43 -7.81 -3.76
N TYR A 104 2.54 -7.23 -4.57
CA TYR A 104 1.90 -5.93 -4.33
C TYR A 104 0.38 -6.02 -4.11
N ASP A 105 -0.18 -7.23 -4.01
CA ASP A 105 -1.61 -7.44 -3.74
C ASP A 105 -1.90 -7.45 -2.22
N LEU A 106 -2.68 -6.47 -1.77
CA LEU A 106 -3.21 -6.40 -0.41
C LEU A 106 -4.69 -6.77 -0.37
N SER A 107 -5.06 -7.68 0.53
CA SER A 107 -6.46 -7.98 0.84
C SER A 107 -7.14 -6.74 1.42
N LEU A 108 -8.15 -6.21 0.73
CA LEU A 108 -8.96 -5.07 1.16
C LEU A 108 -10.21 -5.52 1.91
N PHE A 109 -10.91 -6.53 1.38
CA PHE A 109 -12.16 -7.00 1.96
C PHE A 109 -12.37 -8.47 1.61
N ARG A 110 -12.90 -9.23 2.56
CA ARG A 110 -13.34 -10.61 2.33
C ARG A 110 -14.79 -10.74 2.77
N SER A 111 -15.68 -11.09 1.85
CA SER A 111 -17.09 -11.34 2.18
C SER A 111 -17.24 -12.69 2.89
N GLN A 112 -18.36 -12.86 3.59
CA GLN A 112 -18.70 -14.14 4.20
C GLN A 112 -18.96 -15.23 3.14
N ASP A 113 -19.43 -14.82 1.96
CA ASP A 113 -19.72 -15.69 0.82
C ASP A 113 -18.46 -16.10 0.03
N GLY A 114 -17.28 -15.63 0.46
CA GLY A 114 -15.99 -16.04 -0.09
C GLY A 114 -15.42 -15.10 -1.15
N ASP A 115 -16.08 -13.99 -1.48
CA ASP A 115 -15.48 -12.96 -2.33
C ASP A 115 -14.25 -12.38 -1.64
N ASN A 116 -13.17 -12.23 -2.40
CA ASN A 116 -11.95 -11.58 -1.94
C ASN A 116 -11.66 -10.38 -2.83
N VAL A 117 -11.68 -9.20 -2.25
CA VAL A 117 -11.29 -7.96 -2.90
C VAL A 117 -9.85 -7.64 -2.53
N GLY A 118 -9.00 -7.57 -3.55
CA GLY A 118 -7.60 -7.17 -3.43
C GLY A 118 -7.36 -5.77 -4.00
N VAL A 119 -6.22 -5.19 -3.62
CA VAL A 119 -5.65 -3.98 -4.21
C VAL A 119 -4.23 -4.29 -4.65
N ASP A 120 -4.03 -4.45 -5.96
CA ASP A 120 -2.74 -4.80 -6.54
C ASP A 120 -2.03 -3.56 -7.07
N ALA A 121 -0.88 -3.24 -6.46
CA ALA A 121 -0.04 -2.12 -6.88
C ALA A 121 1.14 -2.51 -7.81
N SER A 122 1.08 -3.70 -8.43
CA SER A 122 2.14 -4.23 -9.30
C SER A 122 2.36 -3.34 -10.54
N ALA A 123 1.29 -3.07 -11.30
CA ALA A 123 1.32 -2.33 -12.56
C ALA A 123 0.97 -0.84 -12.41
N MET A 124 0.30 -0.45 -11.32
CA MET A 124 -0.09 0.94 -11.07
C MET A 124 -0.19 1.23 -9.58
N GLY A 125 0.02 2.48 -9.18
CA GLY A 125 -0.18 2.87 -7.78
C GLY A 125 0.32 4.27 -7.45
N ASN A 126 0.52 4.53 -6.16
CA ASN A 126 1.20 5.72 -5.65
C ASN A 126 2.43 5.31 -4.81
N GLU A 127 3.03 6.25 -4.09
CA GLU A 127 4.24 6.03 -3.29
C GLU A 127 4.08 4.91 -2.24
N ALA A 128 2.85 4.63 -1.78
CA ALA A 128 2.58 3.61 -0.76
C ALA A 128 3.06 2.21 -1.17
N ARG A 129 3.13 1.92 -2.48
CA ARG A 129 3.62 0.64 -3.01
C ARG A 129 5.08 0.33 -2.64
N PHE A 130 5.85 1.33 -2.19
CA PHE A 130 7.25 1.18 -1.79
C PHE A 130 7.43 1.01 -0.28
N VAL A 131 6.35 0.84 0.49
CA VAL A 131 6.45 0.51 1.92
C VAL A 131 7.06 -0.88 2.08
N ASN A 132 8.04 -1.04 2.96
CA ASN A 132 8.74 -2.31 3.20
C ASN A 132 8.30 -2.97 4.51
N ASP A 133 8.55 -4.28 4.64
CA ASP A 133 8.41 -4.99 5.91
C ASP A 133 9.52 -4.58 6.87
N TYR A 134 9.20 -4.44 8.16
CA TYR A 134 10.14 -3.99 9.18
C TYR A 134 11.25 -5.01 9.52
N ARG A 135 11.06 -6.30 9.25
CA ARG A 135 11.98 -7.37 9.69
C ARG A 135 13.34 -7.22 9.02
N GLY A 136 14.40 -7.35 9.82
CA GLY A 136 15.79 -7.15 9.37
C GLY A 136 16.21 -5.67 9.30
N ILE A 137 15.30 -4.72 9.59
CA ILE A 137 15.59 -3.28 9.57
C ILE A 137 15.37 -2.67 10.95
N ARG A 138 14.28 -3.03 11.64
CA ARG A 138 13.92 -2.55 12.98
C ARG A 138 13.34 -3.66 13.84
N GLY A 139 13.31 -3.44 15.16
CA GLY A 139 12.70 -4.39 16.11
C GLY A 139 11.17 -4.46 16.07
N LYS A 140 10.49 -3.39 15.60
CA LYS A 140 9.03 -3.31 15.43
C LYS A 140 8.67 -2.39 14.25
N PRO A 141 7.51 -2.56 13.60
CA PRO A 141 7.05 -1.63 12.57
C PRO A 141 6.72 -0.27 13.18
N ASN A 142 6.93 0.80 12.42
CA ASN A 142 6.57 2.18 12.80
C ASN A 142 5.32 2.70 12.06
N ALA A 143 4.76 1.89 11.17
CA ALA A 143 3.46 2.13 10.56
C ALA A 143 2.63 0.85 10.50
N VAL A 144 1.34 1.00 10.27
CA VAL A 144 0.37 -0.10 10.17
C VAL A 144 -0.57 0.13 8.99
N PHE A 145 -1.03 -0.96 8.39
CA PHE A 145 -2.18 -0.94 7.49
C PHE A 145 -3.47 -0.80 8.29
N VAL A 146 -4.35 0.07 7.84
CA VAL A 146 -5.67 0.33 8.45
C VAL A 146 -6.71 0.31 7.34
N GLU A 147 -7.73 -0.53 7.50
CA GLU A 147 -8.93 -0.48 6.70
C GLU A 147 -9.82 0.66 7.19
N ASN A 148 -10.19 1.58 6.30
CA ASN A 148 -11.08 2.70 6.62
C ASN A 148 -11.86 3.16 5.38
N ARG A 149 -12.94 3.90 5.61
CA ARG A 149 -13.65 4.61 4.54
C ARG A 149 -13.12 6.03 4.42
N THR A 150 -12.94 6.50 3.19
CA THR A 150 -12.68 7.92 2.89
C THR A 150 -13.87 8.77 3.31
N PRO A 151 -13.72 10.11 3.41
CA PRO A 151 -14.87 11.00 3.62
C PRO A 151 -15.97 10.85 2.56
N GLN A 152 -15.64 10.38 1.36
CA GLN A 152 -16.58 10.10 0.27
C GLN A 152 -17.24 8.71 0.41
N GLY A 153 -16.86 7.92 1.41
CA GLY A 153 -17.42 6.61 1.69
C GLY A 153 -16.64 5.45 1.06
N GLU A 154 -15.64 5.70 0.21
CA GLU A 154 -14.89 4.63 -0.45
C GLU A 154 -14.02 3.85 0.56
N LEU A 155 -14.17 2.52 0.62
CA LEU A 155 -13.36 1.62 1.44
C LEU A 155 -11.93 1.53 0.88
N ARG A 156 -10.92 1.74 1.73
CA ARG A 156 -9.51 1.73 1.39
C ARG A 156 -8.67 1.04 2.46
N ILE A 157 -7.49 0.56 2.06
CA ILE A 157 -6.38 0.33 2.97
C ILE A 157 -5.52 1.59 2.97
N SER A 158 -5.16 2.06 4.15
CA SER A 158 -4.28 3.21 4.34
C SER A 158 -3.13 2.88 5.29
N ILE A 159 -2.02 3.59 5.15
CA ILE A 159 -0.85 3.47 6.00
C ILE A 159 -0.93 4.57 7.05
N TRP A 160 -0.86 4.17 8.32
CA TRP A 160 -0.88 5.08 9.48
C TRP A 160 0.38 4.91 10.30
N SER A 161 0.89 6.00 10.88
CA SER A 161 1.97 5.90 11.86
C SER A 161 1.49 5.16 13.12
N SER A 162 2.39 4.39 13.72
CA SER A 162 2.13 3.65 14.96
C SER A 162 2.07 4.57 16.18
N THR A 163 2.31 4.03 17.38
CA THR A 163 2.28 4.78 18.65
C THR A 163 3.34 5.88 18.75
N ASP A 164 4.47 5.69 18.07
CA ASP A 164 5.62 6.59 18.15
C ASP A 164 5.69 7.45 16.88
N PRO A 165 6.09 8.73 16.98
CA PRO A 165 6.22 9.59 15.81
C PRO A 165 7.38 9.11 14.91
N ILE A 166 7.24 9.29 13.60
CA ILE A 166 8.28 8.95 12.62
C ILE A 166 9.10 10.22 12.34
N LYS A 167 10.44 10.14 12.47
CA LYS A 167 11.30 11.29 12.25
C LYS A 167 11.49 11.54 10.75
N LYS A 168 11.82 12.77 10.39
CA LYS A 168 12.22 13.11 9.01
C LYS A 168 13.40 12.21 8.59
N GLY A 169 13.28 11.57 7.44
CA GLY A 169 14.33 10.72 6.87
C GLY A 169 14.24 9.25 7.27
N ASP A 170 13.44 8.89 8.27
CA ASP A 170 13.19 7.49 8.65
C ASP A 170 12.44 6.76 7.54
N GLU A 171 12.73 5.47 7.37
CA GLU A 171 11.93 4.57 6.55
C GLU A 171 10.59 4.26 7.24
N ILE A 172 9.54 4.22 6.45
CA ILE A 172 8.19 3.84 6.86
C ILE A 172 8.06 2.34 6.61
N LEU A 173 7.87 1.60 7.69
CA LEU A 173 7.94 0.14 7.72
C LEU A 173 6.70 -0.42 8.39
N VAL A 174 6.06 -1.36 7.71
CA VAL A 174 4.86 -2.07 8.17
C VAL A 174 5.20 -3.53 8.47
N SER A 175 4.22 -4.30 8.92
CA SER A 175 4.32 -5.76 8.90
C SER A 175 3.47 -6.29 7.75
N TYR A 176 4.08 -7.02 6.81
CA TYR A 176 3.36 -7.73 5.73
C TYR A 176 2.50 -8.89 6.25
N GLY A 177 2.76 -9.35 7.48
CA GLY A 177 2.00 -10.41 8.12
C GLY A 177 2.61 -11.79 7.93
N LYS A 178 2.26 -12.72 8.83
CA LYS A 178 2.89 -14.05 8.88
C LYS A 178 2.54 -14.92 7.66
N SER A 179 1.32 -14.81 7.15
CA SER A 179 0.86 -15.55 5.96
C SER A 179 1.68 -15.21 4.73
N TRP A 180 1.94 -13.92 4.50
CA TRP A 180 2.74 -13.42 3.37
C TRP A 180 4.15 -14.03 3.35
N TRP A 181 4.80 -14.10 4.52
CA TRP A 181 6.14 -14.70 4.65
C TRP A 181 6.11 -16.22 4.46
N ARG A 182 5.13 -16.92 5.05
CA ARG A 182 5.00 -18.37 4.91
C ARG A 182 4.88 -18.82 3.46
N SER A 183 4.07 -18.13 2.66
CA SER A 183 3.89 -18.47 1.24
C SER A 183 5.20 -18.40 0.44
N ARG A 184 6.11 -17.50 0.82
CA ARG A 184 7.41 -17.33 0.14
C ARG A 184 8.50 -18.24 0.69
N THR A 185 8.46 -18.60 1.97
CA THR A 185 9.39 -19.60 2.51
C THR A 185 9.08 -21.00 1.98
N ALA A 186 7.80 -21.35 1.78
CA ALA A 186 7.40 -22.64 1.22
C ALA A 186 7.80 -22.81 -0.26
N GLN A 187 7.80 -21.73 -1.05
CA GLN A 187 8.25 -21.78 -2.45
C GLN A 187 9.75 -22.13 -2.58
N PHE A 188 10.57 -21.83 -1.57
CA PHE A 188 11.98 -22.21 -1.56
C PHE A 188 12.22 -23.69 -1.23
N THR A 189 11.28 -24.39 -0.63
CA THR A 189 11.45 -25.81 -0.27
C THR A 189 11.05 -26.77 -1.39
N ASP A 190 10.23 -26.35 -2.36
CA ASP A 190 9.73 -27.21 -3.44
C ASP A 190 10.61 -27.22 -4.70
N THR A 191 11.79 -26.58 -4.68
CA THR A 191 12.70 -26.45 -5.85
C THR A 191 14.03 -27.18 -5.73
N ILE A 192 14.22 -28.04 -4.72
CA ILE A 192 15.34 -28.98 -4.70
C ILE A 192 14.85 -30.29 -5.34
N PRO A 193 15.24 -30.63 -6.59
CA PRO A 193 15.03 -31.97 -7.08
C PRO A 193 15.89 -32.91 -6.24
N ASP A 194 15.28 -33.96 -5.70
CA ASP A 194 16.00 -35.06 -5.05
C ASP A 194 17.09 -35.57 -6.01
N SER A 195 18.34 -35.23 -5.73
CA SER A 195 19.49 -35.86 -6.36
C SER A 195 19.59 -37.28 -5.80
N THR A 196 19.17 -38.25 -6.59
CA THR A 196 19.57 -39.66 -6.45
C THR A 196 20.85 -39.91 -7.22
#